data_AF-A0A949UAN3-F1
#
_entry.id   AF-A0A949UAN3-F1
#
_cell.length_a   1.000
_cell.length_b   1.000
_cell.length_c   1.000
_cell.angle_alpha   90.00
_cell.angle_beta   90.00
_cell.angle_gamma   90.00
#
_symmetry.space_group_name_H-M   'P 1'
#
loop_
_entity.id
_entity.type
_entity.pdbx_description
1 polymer ?
#
loop_
_entity_poly.entity_id
_entity_poly.type
_entity_poly.pdbx_seq_one_letter_code
_entity_poly.pdbx_strand_id
1 'polypeptide(L)'
;TAVFILAAITDWLDGYLARRLNQMSAFGAFLDPVADKLIVAGALVVLLQLGRVDALVALIVIGREIAISALREWMAKVGQAKSVAVAFIGKLKTVSQMIAIPLLLYHETLLGLVDCQWLGTLLINVAAVLTVISMLYYLRKALPYARNG
;
A
#
# COMPACT_ATOMS: atom_id res chain seq x y z
N THR A 1 -4.80 -23.22 -15.51
CA THR A 1 -4.93 -22.01 -16.36
C THR A 1 -6.38 -21.62 -16.60
N ALA A 2 -7.23 -22.47 -17.21
CA ALA A 2 -8.64 -22.13 -17.47
C ALA A 2 -9.47 -21.87 -16.19
N VAL A 3 -9.28 -22.68 -15.14
CA VAL A 3 -9.94 -22.49 -13.83
C VAL A 3 -9.55 -21.17 -13.17
N PHE A 4 -8.30 -20.75 -13.35
CA PHE A 4 -7.76 -19.50 -12.80
C PHE A 4 -8.34 -18.27 -13.51
N ILE A 5 -8.47 -18.35 -14.84
CA ILE A 5 -9.08 -17.29 -15.66
C ILE A 5 -10.57 -17.14 -15.31
N LEU A 6 -11.28 -18.26 -15.13
CA LEU A 6 -12.69 -18.25 -14.72
C LEU A 6 -12.88 -17.64 -13.32
N ALA A 7 -12.05 -18.05 -12.34
CA ALA A 7 -12.12 -17.49 -11.00
C ALA A 7 -11.85 -15.97 -10.99
N ALA A 8 -10.86 -15.49 -11.73
CA ALA A 8 -10.54 -14.07 -11.83
C ALA A 8 -11.66 -13.23 -12.50
N ILE A 9 -12.37 -13.80 -13.47
CA ILE A 9 -13.51 -13.15 -14.13
C ILE A 9 -14.71 -13.07 -13.18
N THR A 10 -14.99 -14.15 -12.44
CA THR A 10 -16.10 -14.18 -11.46
C THR A 10 -15.88 -13.14 -10.35
N ASP A 11 -14.67 -13.07 -9.80
CA ASP A 11 -14.32 -12.14 -8.72
C ASP A 11 -14.37 -10.67 -9.19
N TRP A 12 -13.98 -10.42 -10.45
CA TRP A 12 -14.12 -9.10 -11.08
C TRP A 12 -15.58 -8.70 -11.28
N LEU A 13 -16.45 -9.64 -11.65
CA LEU A 13 -17.87 -9.41 -11.88
C LEU A 13 -18.61 -9.06 -10.58
N ASP A 14 -18.32 -9.79 -9.50
CA ASP A 14 -18.90 -9.53 -8.17
C ASP A 14 -18.45 -8.17 -7.62
N GLY A 15 -17.16 -7.84 -7.78
CA GLY A 15 -16.62 -6.54 -7.44
C GLY A 15 -17.17 -5.38 -8.31
N TYR A 16 -17.60 -5.65 -9.54
CA TYR A 16 -18.25 -4.65 -10.40
C TYR A 16 -19.72 -4.43 -10.02
N LEU A 17 -20.47 -5.49 -9.72
CA LEU A 17 -21.86 -5.39 -9.25
C LEU A 17 -21.95 -4.68 -7.89
N ALA A 18 -21.07 -5.00 -6.95
CA ALA A 18 -21.04 -4.36 -5.63
C ALA A 18 -20.81 -2.83 -5.73
N ARG A 19 -19.94 -2.40 -6.65
CA ARG A 19 -19.68 -0.98 -6.92
C ARG A 19 -20.85 -0.26 -7.61
N ARG A 20 -21.63 -0.97 -8.43
CA ARG A 20 -22.78 -0.38 -9.16
C ARG A 20 -24.04 -0.22 -8.30
N LEU A 21 -24.19 -1.01 -7.24
CA LEU A 21 -25.39 -1.02 -6.40
C LEU A 21 -25.39 0.05 -5.29
N ASN A 22 -24.33 0.86 -5.18
CA ASN A 22 -24.25 2.06 -4.31
C ASN A 22 -24.70 1.83 -2.85
N GLN A 23 -24.55 0.60 -2.34
CA GLN A 23 -24.81 0.19 -0.97
C GLN A 23 -23.64 0.63 -0.05
N MET A 24 -23.23 1.89 -0.16
CA MET A 24 -22.20 2.43 0.72
C MET A 24 -22.87 2.97 1.99
N SER A 25 -22.89 2.17 3.04
CA SER A 25 -23.25 2.65 4.37
C SER A 25 -22.16 3.57 4.91
N ALA A 26 -22.51 4.50 5.82
CA ALA A 26 -21.53 5.34 6.50
C ALA A 26 -20.45 4.51 7.23
N PHE A 27 -20.81 3.29 7.66
CA PHE A 27 -19.90 2.31 8.25
C PHE A 27 -18.96 1.67 7.21
N GLY A 28 -19.47 1.35 6.02
CA GLY A 28 -18.65 0.86 4.90
C GLY A 28 -17.61 1.89 4.45
N ALA A 29 -18.01 3.16 4.32
CA ALA A 29 -17.08 4.24 3.97
C ALA A 29 -15.98 4.48 5.03
N PHE A 30 -16.27 4.18 6.30
CA PHE A 30 -15.27 4.18 7.37
C PHE A 30 -14.34 2.96 7.33
N LEU A 31 -14.85 1.78 6.96
CA LEU A 31 -14.08 0.55 6.86
C LEU A 31 -13.16 0.51 5.63
N ASP A 32 -13.52 1.14 4.52
CA ASP A 32 -12.74 1.12 3.27
C ASP A 32 -11.25 1.50 3.46
N PRO A 33 -10.89 2.62 4.13
CA PRO A 33 -9.50 2.97 4.39
C PRO A 33 -8.77 2.03 5.36
N VAL A 34 -9.51 1.29 6.18
CA VAL A 34 -8.96 0.30 7.12
C VAL A 34 -8.66 -1.00 6.38
N ALA A 35 -9.62 -1.47 5.58
CA ALA A 35 -9.49 -2.67 4.76
C ALA A 35 -8.30 -2.56 3.79
N ASP A 36 -8.13 -1.41 3.12
CA ASP A 36 -7.01 -1.18 2.20
C ASP A 36 -5.64 -1.41 2.87
N LYS A 37 -5.46 -0.90 4.10
CA LYS A 37 -4.21 -1.07 4.87
C LYS A 37 -4.03 -2.50 5.36
N LEU A 38 -5.12 -3.16 5.78
CA LEU A 38 -5.07 -4.53 6.27
C LEU A 38 -4.74 -5.53 5.15
N ILE A 39 -5.26 -5.32 3.93
CA ILE A 39 -4.93 -6.17 2.78
C ILE A 39 -3.44 -6.11 2.48
N VAL A 40 -2.87 -4.90 2.42
CA VAL A 40 -1.44 -4.70 2.18
C VAL A 40 -0.58 -5.30 3.30
N ALA A 41 -0.94 -5.05 4.56
CA ALA A 41 -0.20 -5.58 5.71
C ALA A 41 -0.28 -7.11 5.77
N GLY A 42 -1.47 -7.69 5.55
CA GLY A 42 -1.68 -9.13 5.51
C GLY A 42 -0.89 -9.80 4.39
N ALA A 43 -0.90 -9.20 3.19
CA ALA A 43 -0.10 -9.70 2.07
C ALA A 43 1.40 -9.70 2.38
N LEU A 44 1.92 -8.64 3.01
CA LEU A 44 3.33 -8.57 3.42
C LEU A 44 3.68 -9.60 4.51
N VAL A 45 2.78 -9.85 5.45
CA VAL A 45 2.97 -10.89 6.49
C VAL A 45 3.03 -12.28 5.86
N VAL A 46 2.13 -12.58 4.91
CA VAL A 46 2.16 -13.85 4.16
C VAL A 46 3.46 -13.97 3.36
N LEU A 47 3.87 -12.92 2.64
CA LEU A 47 5.11 -12.93 1.87
C LEU A 47 6.35 -13.09 2.75
N LEU A 48 6.34 -12.51 3.96
CA LEU A 48 7.40 -12.70 4.95
C LEU A 48 7.46 -14.17 5.41
N GLN A 49 6.31 -14.77 5.71
CA GLN A 49 6.23 -16.20 6.09
C GLN A 49 6.72 -17.13 4.96
N LEU A 50 6.47 -16.76 3.72
CA LEU A 50 6.95 -17.49 2.53
C LEU A 50 8.44 -17.23 2.22
N GLY A 51 9.12 -16.37 2.97
CA GLY A 51 10.52 -16.01 2.74
C GLY A 51 10.75 -15.19 1.47
N ARG A 52 9.70 -14.54 0.94
CA ARG A 52 9.72 -13.80 -0.34
C ARG A 52 9.92 -12.30 -0.17
N VAL A 53 9.83 -11.80 1.06
CA VAL A 53 10.09 -10.41 1.46
C VAL A 53 10.91 -10.40 2.73
N ASP A 54 11.84 -9.46 2.84
CA ASP A 54 12.65 -9.25 4.05
C ASP A 54 11.83 -8.60 5.19
N ALA A 55 12.12 -9.01 6.43
CA ALA A 55 11.41 -8.51 7.61
C ALA A 55 11.51 -6.99 7.78
N LEU A 56 12.66 -6.39 7.47
CA LEU A 56 12.86 -4.93 7.56
C LEU A 56 12.02 -4.21 6.52
N VAL A 57 11.91 -4.76 5.31
CA VAL A 57 11.08 -4.21 4.24
C VAL A 57 9.61 -4.22 4.62
N ALA A 58 9.11 -5.36 5.11
CA ALA A 58 7.74 -5.47 5.60
C ALA A 58 7.46 -4.48 6.75
N LEU A 59 8.38 -4.39 7.72
CA LEU A 59 8.27 -3.48 8.85
C LEU A 59 8.25 -2.00 8.42
N ILE A 60 9.12 -1.59 7.50
CA ILE A 60 9.18 -0.22 6.98
C ILE A 60 7.86 0.16 6.31
N VAL A 61 7.33 -0.73 5.47
CA VAL A 61 6.11 -0.46 4.70
C VAL A 61 4.89 -0.38 5.62
N ILE A 62 4.70 -1.38 6.49
CA ILE A 62 3.57 -1.42 7.43
C ILE A 62 3.66 -0.24 8.42
N GLY A 63 4.82 -0.06 9.06
CA GLY A 63 5.04 0.99 10.06
C GLY A 63 4.79 2.39 9.49
N ARG A 64 5.20 2.64 8.25
CA ARG A 64 4.93 3.91 7.59
C ARG A 64 3.45 4.17 7.34
N GLU A 65 2.68 3.15 6.93
CA GLU A 65 1.24 3.34 6.69
C GLU A 65 0.52 3.78 7.96
N ILE A 66 0.93 3.27 9.12
CA ILE A 66 0.43 3.70 10.44
C ILE A 66 0.92 5.13 10.76
N ALA A 67 2.24 5.37 10.70
CA ALA A 67 2.84 6.64 11.10
C ALA A 67 2.32 7.84 10.28
N ILE A 68 2.21 7.69 8.96
CA ILE A 68 1.73 8.77 8.09
C ILE A 68 0.22 8.95 8.20
N SER A 69 -0.54 7.90 8.54
CA SER A 69 -1.96 8.05 8.86
C SER A 69 -2.16 8.88 10.12
N ALA A 70 -1.45 8.55 11.20
CA ALA A 70 -1.50 9.31 12.45
C ALA A 70 -1.03 10.76 12.26
N LEU A 71 0.06 10.97 11.51
CA LEU A 71 0.57 12.31 11.22
C LEU A 71 -0.45 13.15 10.44
N ARG A 72 -1.11 12.56 9.42
CA ARG A 72 -2.14 13.26 8.64
C ARG A 72 -3.35 13.61 9.49
N GLU A 73 -3.79 12.71 10.37
CA GLU A 73 -4.90 12.97 11.28
C GLU A 73 -4.56 14.10 12.25
N TRP A 74 -3.37 14.08 12.86
CA TRP A 74 -2.91 15.16 13.74
C TRP A 74 -2.81 16.50 13.00
N MET A 75 -2.22 16.51 11.80
CA MET A 75 -2.14 17.72 10.95
C MET A 75 -3.51 18.28 10.57
N ALA A 76 -4.53 17.43 10.42
CA ALA A 76 -5.90 17.87 10.19
C ALA A 76 -6.48 18.57 11.42
N LYS A 77 -6.16 18.10 12.64
CA LYS A 77 -6.61 18.72 13.90
C LYS A 77 -6.00 20.11 14.12
N VAL A 78 -4.74 20.33 13.74
CA VAL A 78 -4.08 21.67 13.80
C VAL A 78 -4.42 22.57 12.60
N GLY A 79 -5.43 22.24 11.80
CA GLY A 79 -5.93 23.10 10.71
C GLY A 79 -5.02 23.16 9.47
N GLN A 80 -4.01 22.30 9.37
CA GLN A 80 -2.98 22.32 8.33
C GLN A 80 -3.07 21.14 7.36
N ALA A 81 -4.27 20.59 7.18
CA ALA A 81 -4.55 19.43 6.32
C ALA A 81 -4.01 19.60 4.88
N LYS A 82 -4.00 20.83 4.34
CA LYS A 82 -3.53 21.12 2.97
C LYS A 82 -2.01 21.20 2.82
N SER A 83 -1.26 21.36 3.91
CA SER A 83 0.21 21.45 3.82
C SER A 83 0.84 20.09 3.48
N VAL A 84 0.12 18.99 3.68
CA VAL A 84 0.62 17.62 3.43
C VAL A 84 0.37 17.16 1.98
N ALA A 85 0.28 18.11 1.02
CA ALA A 85 0.02 17.82 -0.40
C ALA A 85 1.03 16.81 -0.97
N VAL A 86 0.48 15.85 -1.70
CA VAL A 86 1.10 14.61 -2.18
C VAL A 86 2.40 14.90 -2.91
N ALA A 87 3.53 14.63 -2.25
CA ALA A 87 4.82 14.58 -2.92
C ALA A 87 4.74 13.51 -4.02
N PHE A 88 5.23 13.80 -5.22
CA PHE A 88 5.29 12.86 -6.35
C PHE A 88 5.92 11.51 -5.95
N ILE A 89 6.88 11.55 -5.02
CA ILE A 89 7.53 10.41 -4.35
C ILE A 89 6.50 9.45 -3.71
N GLY A 90 5.43 9.99 -3.12
CA GLY A 90 4.36 9.23 -2.49
C GLY A 90 3.50 8.44 -3.49
N LYS A 91 3.36 8.90 -4.73
CA LYS A 91 2.66 8.17 -5.80
C LYS A 91 3.55 7.08 -6.40
N LEU A 92 4.84 7.38 -6.58
CA LEU A 92 5.77 6.41 -7.14
C LEU A 92 5.90 5.18 -6.23
N LYS A 93 6.01 5.37 -4.91
CA LYS A 93 6.05 4.24 -3.97
C LYS A 93 4.82 3.35 -4.05
N THR A 94 3.62 3.93 -4.23
CA THR A 94 2.36 3.16 -4.23
C THR A 94 2.24 2.33 -5.48
N VAL A 95 2.65 2.89 -6.63
CA VAL A 95 2.71 2.14 -7.89
C VAL A 95 3.72 0.99 -7.77
N SER A 96 4.92 1.25 -7.28
CA SER A 96 5.94 0.20 -7.08
C SER A 96 5.44 -0.92 -6.18
N GLN A 97 4.76 -0.57 -5.08
CA GLN A 97 4.25 -1.55 -4.11
C GLN A 97 3.06 -2.36 -4.64
N MET A 98 2.11 -1.70 -5.32
CA MET A 98 0.95 -2.36 -5.93
C MET A 98 1.34 -3.33 -7.04
N ILE A 99 2.50 -3.14 -7.68
CA ILE A 99 3.05 -4.08 -8.66
C ILE A 99 3.87 -5.18 -7.96
N ALA A 100 4.67 -4.83 -6.95
CA ALA A 100 5.54 -5.77 -6.26
C ALA A 100 4.78 -6.89 -5.54
N ILE A 101 3.72 -6.55 -4.80
CA ILE A 101 3.00 -7.52 -3.96
C ILE A 101 2.38 -8.65 -4.80
N PRO A 102 1.63 -8.37 -5.89
CA PRO A 102 1.12 -9.43 -6.76
C PRO A 102 2.21 -10.28 -7.42
N LEU A 103 3.32 -9.67 -7.86
CA LEU A 103 4.45 -10.40 -8.45
C LEU A 103 5.05 -11.40 -7.45
N LEU A 104 5.25 -10.97 -6.20
CA LEU A 104 5.80 -11.81 -5.14
C LEU A 104 4.80 -12.89 -4.67
N LEU A 105 3.49 -12.61 -4.73
CA LEU A 105 2.46 -13.61 -4.46
C LEU A 105 2.41 -14.67 -5.56
N TYR A 106 2.48 -14.24 -6.83
CA TYR A 106 2.47 -15.12 -7.99
C TYR A 106 3.70 -16.04 -8.02
N HIS A 107 4.91 -15.49 -7.79
CA HIS A 107 6.20 -16.21 -7.63
C HIS A 107 6.64 -17.11 -8.79
N GLU A 108 5.78 -17.41 -9.75
CA GLU A 108 6.15 -18.11 -10.98
C GLU A 108 6.74 -17.14 -12.02
N THR A 109 7.39 -17.68 -13.04
CA THR A 109 7.96 -16.90 -14.15
C THR A 109 6.84 -16.34 -15.03
N LEU A 110 6.74 -15.02 -15.14
CA LEU A 110 5.75 -14.39 -16.01
C LEU A 110 6.11 -14.67 -17.48
N LEU A 111 5.21 -15.35 -18.20
CA LEU A 111 5.36 -15.65 -19.63
C LEU A 111 6.66 -16.39 -19.99
N GLY A 112 7.32 -17.04 -19.03
CA GLY A 112 8.61 -17.71 -19.21
C GLY A 112 9.80 -16.77 -19.44
N LEU A 113 9.63 -15.45 -19.30
CA LEU A 113 10.66 -14.44 -19.61
C LEU A 113 11.08 -13.61 -18.39
N VAL A 114 10.20 -13.43 -17.40
CA VAL A 114 10.45 -12.55 -16.25
C VAL A 114 10.34 -13.33 -14.95
N ASP A 115 11.43 -13.37 -14.20
CA ASP A 115 11.42 -13.87 -12.82
C ASP A 115 10.66 -12.88 -11.92
N CYS A 116 9.43 -13.27 -11.54
CA CYS A 116 8.58 -12.45 -10.69
C CYS A 116 9.15 -12.28 -9.27
N GLN A 117 9.92 -13.23 -8.77
CA GLN A 117 10.56 -13.11 -7.47
C GLN A 117 11.63 -12.01 -7.52
N TRP A 118 12.48 -12.02 -8.54
CA TRP A 118 13.52 -11.01 -8.70
C TRP A 118 12.93 -9.60 -8.89
N LEU A 119 12.01 -9.45 -9.85
CA LEU A 119 11.40 -8.15 -10.16
C LEU A 119 10.56 -7.63 -8.99
N GLY A 120 9.77 -8.51 -8.36
CA GLY A 120 8.98 -8.17 -7.18
C GLY A 120 9.85 -7.72 -6.00
N THR A 121 10.98 -8.40 -5.77
CA THR A 121 11.94 -8.04 -4.71
C THR A 121 12.58 -6.68 -4.98
N LEU A 122 12.98 -6.42 -6.23
CA LEU A 122 13.51 -5.12 -6.63
C LEU A 122 12.49 -4.00 -6.39
N LEU A 123 11.25 -4.18 -6.84
CA LEU A 123 10.19 -3.19 -6.72
C LEU A 123 9.78 -2.93 -5.27
N ILE A 124 9.70 -3.97 -4.42
CA ILE A 124 9.35 -3.77 -3.00
C ILE A 124 10.48 -3.06 -2.23
N ASN A 125 11.75 -3.33 -2.58
CA ASN A 125 12.89 -2.62 -1.99
C ASN A 125 12.92 -1.14 -2.42
N VAL A 126 12.68 -0.86 -3.71
CA VAL A 126 12.51 0.52 -4.19
C VAL A 126 11.35 1.20 -3.48
N ALA A 127 10.21 0.52 -3.34
CA ALA A 127 9.07 1.05 -2.60
C ALA A 127 9.43 1.36 -1.13
N ALA A 128 10.20 0.51 -0.46
CA ALA A 128 10.65 0.73 0.92
C ALA A 128 11.57 1.96 1.03
N VAL A 129 12.53 2.11 0.13
CA VAL A 129 13.42 3.30 0.11
C VAL A 129 12.62 4.58 -0.12
N LEU A 130 11.75 4.59 -1.12
CA LEU A 130 10.87 5.74 -1.41
C LEU A 130 9.94 6.03 -0.22
N THR A 131 9.50 4.97 0.49
CA THR A 131 8.68 5.07 1.69
C THR A 131 9.42 5.84 2.79
N VAL A 132 10.67 5.48 3.09
CA VAL A 132 11.49 6.17 4.09
C VAL A 132 11.74 7.63 3.69
N ILE A 133 12.14 7.89 2.44
CA ILE A 133 12.37 9.25 1.94
C ILE A 133 11.10 10.11 2.09
N SER A 134 9.94 9.56 1.70
CA SER A 134 8.66 10.27 1.83
C SER A 134 8.32 10.56 3.28
N MET A 135 8.59 9.61 4.19
CA MET A 135 8.30 9.77 5.62
C MET A 135 9.14 10.87 6.25
N LEU A 136 10.44 10.91 5.95
CA LEU A 136 11.33 11.99 6.42
C LEU A 136 10.89 13.36 5.90
N TYR A 137 10.47 13.44 4.64
CA TYR A 137 9.92 14.68 4.07
C TYR A 137 8.66 15.14 4.83
N TYR A 138 7.73 14.23 5.10
CA TYR A 138 6.51 14.54 5.83
C TYR A 138 6.77 14.98 7.27
N LEU A 139 7.64 14.27 7.99
CA LEU A 139 8.03 14.62 9.36
C LEU A 139 8.69 16.01 9.41
N ARG A 140 9.62 16.30 8.49
CA ARG A 140 10.24 17.63 8.40
C ARG A 140 9.22 18.75 8.19
N LYS A 141 8.17 18.50 7.42
CA LYS A 141 7.11 19.48 7.18
C LYS A 141 6.19 19.66 8.40
N ALA A 142 6.03 18.63 9.23
CA ALA A 142 5.24 18.67 10.44
C ALA A 142 5.98 19.33 11.62
N LEU A 143 7.32 19.25 11.67
CA LEU A 143 8.16 19.79 12.75
C LEU A 143 7.85 21.25 13.17
N PRO A 144 7.65 22.22 12.25
CA PRO A 144 7.36 23.61 12.64
C PRO A 144 6.03 23.75 13.40
N TYR A 145 5.04 22.91 13.08
CA TYR A 145 3.75 22.93 13.74
C TYR A 145 3.79 22.26 15.12
N ALA A 146 4.64 21.23 15.27
CA ALA A 146 4.83 20.56 16.56
C ALA A 146 5.59 21.43 17.57
N ARG A 147 6.35 22.44 17.11
CA ARG A 147 7.09 23.37 17.97
C ARG A 147 6.30 24.62 18.37
N ASN A 148 5.21 24.92 17.65
CA ASN A 148 4.43 26.16 17.79
C ASN A 148 3.00 25.92 18.35
N GLY A 149 2.67 24.70 18.75
CA GLY A 149 1.42 24.34 19.45
C GLY A 149 1.74 23.82 20.84
#